data_AF-A0A2E2VS29-F1
#
_entry.id   AF-A0A2E2VS29-F1
#
_cell.length_a   1.000
_cell.length_b   1.000
_cell.length_c   1.000
_cell.angle_alpha   90.00
_cell.angle_beta   90.00
_cell.angle_gamma   90.00
#
_symmetry.space_group_name_H-M   'P 1'
#
loop_
_entity.id
_entity.type
_entity.pdbx_description
1 polymer ?
#
loop_
_entity_poly.entity_id
_entity_poly.type
_entity_poly.pdbx_seq_one_letter_code
_entity_poly.pdbx_strand_id
1 'polypeptide(L)'
;MNSIDSTSQAQMNLNRSLRENLERDPDYQIVRRMMLHEEVSKTELNTTQTVHKASPSIAIQPEQISRDQIDREQQARAEQVLQQATARFEASLQTSRRMELRVEARNDEIKQSDPLVLDLGGNGFQTTGLEQGTRFDINGDGRKEQVSVPTGDDYLLAIDRNNNGRIDDGTELFGDQNGSANGFEELAKYDDNKDGRIDSQDRIFEQLRLVQLQNQQQQSLSEAGIKSLNLGYTNQSQAVGQYDTMAQLGEFERLSGETGSMADLLLANRSAG
;
A
#
# COMPACT_ATOMS: atom_id res chain seq x y z
N MET A 1 7.90 -30.16 -33.16
CA MET A 1 8.52 -30.19 -31.81
C MET A 1 9.51 -29.04 -31.74
N ASN A 2 9.23 -28.02 -30.93
CA ASN A 2 10.20 -27.09 -30.29
C ASN A 2 9.40 -25.99 -29.58
N SER A 3 8.92 -26.30 -28.37
CA SER A 3 8.22 -25.32 -27.50
C SER A 3 8.67 -25.42 -26.04
N ILE A 4 9.77 -26.12 -25.77
CA ILE A 4 10.31 -26.36 -24.41
C ILE A 4 11.49 -25.42 -24.09
N ASP A 5 12.05 -24.71 -25.08
CA ASP A 5 13.32 -23.98 -24.94
C ASP A 5 13.16 -22.52 -24.45
N SER A 6 12.01 -21.88 -24.69
CA SER A 6 11.81 -20.46 -24.34
C SER A 6 11.63 -20.22 -22.83
N THR A 7 10.95 -21.13 -22.12
CA THR A 7 10.71 -21.02 -20.67
C THR A 7 12.00 -21.27 -19.87
N SER A 8 12.85 -22.19 -20.32
CA SER A 8 14.12 -22.49 -19.66
C SER A 8 15.12 -21.34 -19.79
N GLN A 9 15.16 -20.69 -20.96
CA GLN A 9 15.98 -19.49 -21.18
C GLN A 9 15.49 -18.29 -20.35
N ALA A 10 14.17 -18.10 -20.23
CA ALA A 10 13.59 -17.06 -19.37
C ALA A 10 13.93 -17.29 -17.88
N GLN A 11 13.86 -18.53 -17.40
CA GLN A 11 14.24 -18.88 -16.02
C GLN A 11 15.74 -18.74 -15.77
N MET A 12 16.60 -19.09 -16.73
CA MET A 12 18.05 -18.86 -16.61
C MET A 12 18.40 -17.38 -16.59
N ASN A 13 17.72 -16.57 -17.41
CA ASN A 13 17.92 -15.12 -17.43
C ASN A 13 17.44 -14.46 -16.14
N LEU A 14 16.31 -14.91 -15.58
CA LEU A 14 15.80 -14.44 -14.28
C LEU A 14 16.71 -14.82 -13.12
N ASN A 15 17.21 -16.07 -13.10
CA ASN A 15 18.14 -16.51 -12.06
C ASN A 15 19.49 -15.78 -12.15
N ARG A 16 19.93 -15.40 -13.36
CA ARG A 16 21.13 -14.60 -13.57
C ARG A 16 20.93 -13.17 -13.05
N SER A 17 19.84 -12.50 -13.42
CA SER A 17 19.56 -11.14 -12.97
C SER A 17 19.28 -11.04 -11.48
N LEU A 18 18.64 -12.04 -10.88
CA LEU A 18 18.47 -12.13 -9.42
C LEU A 18 19.80 -12.23 -8.69
N ARG A 19 20.75 -13.04 -9.19
CA ARG A 19 22.10 -13.15 -8.62
C ARG A 19 22.89 -11.84 -8.76
N GLU A 20 22.82 -11.20 -9.92
CA GLU A 20 23.49 -9.91 -10.15
C GLU A 20 22.93 -8.81 -9.25
N ASN A 21 21.63 -8.81 -8.98
CA ASN A 21 21.00 -7.88 -8.05
C ASN A 21 21.37 -8.18 -6.59
N LEU A 22 21.40 -9.47 -6.19
CA LEU A 22 21.84 -9.88 -4.86
C LEU A 22 23.31 -9.50 -4.61
N GLU A 23 24.18 -9.64 -5.60
CA GLU A 23 25.58 -9.22 -5.49
C GLU A 23 25.77 -7.70 -5.44
N ARG A 24 24.77 -6.90 -5.81
CA ARG A 24 24.80 -5.44 -5.65
C ARG A 24 24.19 -4.97 -4.34
N ASP A 25 23.52 -5.87 -3.63
CA ASP A 25 22.89 -5.56 -2.35
C ASP A 25 23.96 -5.37 -1.25
N PRO A 26 23.97 -4.21 -0.55
CA PRO A 26 24.95 -3.94 0.50
C PRO A 26 24.92 -4.96 1.64
N ASP A 27 23.74 -5.46 2.00
CA ASP A 27 23.55 -6.39 3.11
C ASP A 27 24.03 -7.79 2.73
N TYR A 28 23.81 -8.23 1.49
CA TYR A 28 24.37 -9.47 0.97
C TYR A 28 25.91 -9.45 0.97
N GLN A 29 26.53 -8.31 0.64
CA GLN A 29 27.98 -8.17 0.65
C GLN A 29 28.57 -8.19 2.07
N ILE A 30 27.85 -7.66 3.07
CA ILE A 30 28.24 -7.75 4.48
C ILE A 30 28.25 -9.21 4.94
N VAL A 31 27.19 -9.96 4.65
CA VAL A 31 27.08 -11.38 5.01
C VAL A 31 28.14 -12.22 4.27
N ARG A 32 28.36 -11.95 2.98
CA ARG A 32 29.36 -12.64 2.17
C ARG A 32 30.78 -12.42 2.70
N ARG A 33 31.11 -11.20 3.14
CA ARG A 33 32.40 -10.85 3.75
C ARG A 33 32.57 -11.43 5.15
N MET A 34 31.48 -11.63 5.90
CA MET A 34 31.51 -12.32 7.20
C MET A 34 31.69 -13.84 7.06
N MET A 35 31.18 -14.45 5.99
CA MET A 35 31.31 -15.89 5.75
C MET A 35 32.62 -16.28 5.05
N LEU A 36 33.12 -15.45 4.14
CA LEU A 36 34.39 -15.65 3.44
C LEU A 36 35.46 -14.82 4.14
N HIS A 37 36.11 -15.39 5.16
CA HIS A 37 37.29 -14.77 5.76
C HIS A 37 38.40 -14.62 4.70
N GLU A 38 38.51 -13.46 4.05
CA GLU A 38 39.73 -13.06 3.35
C GLU A 38 40.70 -12.44 4.35
N GLU A 39 41.86 -13.09 4.48
CA GLU A 39 42.99 -12.68 5.31
C GLU A 39 43.43 -11.25 5.00
N VAL A 40 43.44 -10.37 6.00
CA VAL A 40 44.24 -9.15 5.95
C VAL A 40 45.46 -9.34 6.86
N SER A 41 46.58 -9.65 6.22
CA SER A 41 47.90 -9.75 6.82
C SER A 41 48.49 -8.37 7.13
N LYS A 42 48.75 -8.14 8.42
CA LYS A 42 49.91 -7.47 9.06
C LYS A 42 50.63 -6.37 8.27
N THR A 43 50.47 -5.12 8.74
CA THR A 43 51.44 -4.04 8.55
C THR A 43 52.29 -3.88 9.81
N GLU A 44 53.56 -4.27 9.66
CA GLU A 44 54.80 -3.76 10.27
C GLU A 44 54.70 -2.80 11.47
N LEU A 45 55.12 -3.29 12.63
CA LEU A 45 55.76 -2.47 13.67
C LEU A 45 57.19 -2.96 13.83
N ASN A 46 58.11 -2.18 13.26
CA ASN A 46 59.54 -2.41 13.32
C ASN A 46 60.14 -1.35 14.25
N THR A 47 60.61 -1.72 15.45
CA THR A 47 61.63 -0.94 16.18
C THR A 47 62.45 -1.84 17.12
N THR A 48 63.62 -2.23 16.61
CA THR A 48 64.96 -2.18 17.23
C THR A 48 65.23 -2.93 18.55
N GLN A 49 66.04 -3.97 18.42
CA GLN A 49 66.87 -4.61 19.45
C GLN A 49 67.88 -3.64 20.10
N THR A 50 68.12 -3.76 21.41
CA THR A 50 69.50 -3.83 21.95
C THR A 50 69.52 -4.66 23.25
N VAL A 51 70.65 -5.35 23.44
CA VAL A 51 70.95 -6.43 24.38
C VAL A 51 71.69 -5.88 25.60
N HIS A 52 71.44 -6.40 26.83
CA HIS A 52 72.50 -6.93 27.73
C HIS A 52 72.01 -7.51 29.08
N LYS A 53 72.37 -8.80 29.27
CA LYS A 53 72.84 -9.53 30.48
C LYS A 53 72.09 -9.40 31.83
N ALA A 54 71.55 -10.54 32.31
CA ALA A 54 72.15 -11.41 33.34
C ALA A 54 71.14 -12.46 33.85
N SER A 55 71.53 -13.73 33.92
CA SER A 55 70.80 -14.77 34.69
C SER A 55 71.04 -14.57 36.20
N PRO A 56 70.13 -15.05 37.08
CA PRO A 56 70.18 -16.46 37.47
C PRO A 56 68.82 -17.17 37.38
N SER A 57 68.94 -18.49 37.22
CA SER A 57 67.88 -19.47 37.03
C SER A 57 66.79 -19.43 38.09
N ILE A 58 65.55 -19.22 37.64
CA ILE A 58 64.36 -19.82 38.26
C ILE A 58 63.86 -20.84 37.24
N ALA A 59 63.96 -22.12 37.58
CA ALA A 59 63.38 -23.19 36.79
C ALA A 59 61.85 -23.07 36.82
N ILE A 60 61.27 -22.43 35.83
CA ILE A 60 59.86 -22.61 35.49
C ILE A 60 59.85 -23.66 34.39
N GLN A 61 59.35 -24.85 34.71
CA GLN A 61 59.06 -25.87 33.71
C GLN A 61 58.03 -25.27 32.74
N PRO A 62 58.28 -25.25 31.42
CA PRO A 62 57.23 -24.85 30.49
C PRO A 62 56.13 -25.91 30.61
N GLU A 63 54.96 -25.53 31.12
CA GLU A 63 53.74 -26.30 30.94
C GLU A 63 53.58 -26.51 29.43
N GLN A 64 53.93 -27.72 28.97
CA GLN A 64 53.72 -28.13 27.60
C GLN A 64 52.22 -28.32 27.43
N ILE A 65 51.50 -27.24 27.13
CA ILE A 65 50.17 -27.36 26.54
C ILE A 65 50.38 -28.12 25.24
N SER A 66 50.02 -29.41 25.23
CA SER A 66 50.21 -30.25 24.06
C SER A 66 49.38 -29.67 22.91
N ARG A 67 49.88 -29.74 21.67
CA ARG A 67 49.14 -29.30 20.48
C ARG A 67 47.73 -29.91 20.44
N ASP A 68 47.59 -31.16 20.89
CA ASP A 68 46.31 -31.86 21.02
C ASP A 68 45.31 -31.22 22.00
N GLN A 69 45.77 -30.47 23.00
CA GLN A 69 44.89 -29.73 23.92
C GLN A 69 44.43 -28.42 23.28
N ILE A 70 45.31 -27.73 22.57
CA ILE A 70 44.98 -26.51 21.82
C ILE A 70 44.00 -26.83 20.69
N ASP A 71 44.24 -27.90 19.93
CA ASP A 71 43.38 -28.32 18.82
C ASP A 71 41.99 -28.74 19.33
N ARG A 72 41.92 -29.47 20.45
CA ARG A 72 40.64 -29.82 21.08
C ARG A 72 39.87 -28.61 21.61
N GLU A 73 40.56 -27.64 22.21
CA GLU A 73 39.92 -26.42 22.70
C GLU A 73 39.45 -25.54 21.54
N GLN A 74 40.24 -25.41 20.48
CA GLN A 74 39.86 -24.70 19.26
C GLN A 74 38.67 -25.37 18.56
N GLN A 75 38.66 -26.70 18.49
CA GLN A 75 37.55 -27.47 17.92
C GLN A 75 36.28 -27.32 18.76
N ALA A 76 36.37 -27.40 20.09
CA ALA A 76 35.23 -27.16 20.98
C ALA A 76 34.69 -25.73 20.87
N ARG A 77 35.57 -24.73 20.73
CA ARG A 77 35.18 -23.33 20.48
C ARG A 77 34.50 -23.17 19.12
N ALA A 78 35.01 -23.82 18.07
CA ALA A 78 34.40 -23.80 16.75
C ALA A 78 33.00 -24.41 16.76
N GLU A 79 32.81 -25.53 17.46
CA GLU A 79 31.50 -26.17 17.65
C GLU A 79 30.53 -25.27 18.42
N GLN A 80 30.99 -24.60 19.49
CA GLN A 80 30.16 -23.64 20.23
C GLN A 80 29.76 -22.43 19.38
N VAL A 81 30.68 -21.89 18.57
CA VAL A 81 30.39 -20.79 17.66
C VAL A 81 29.38 -21.22 16.62
N LEU A 82 29.50 -22.43 16.07
CA LEU A 82 28.56 -22.98 15.11
C LEU A 82 27.18 -23.20 15.74
N GLN A 83 27.10 -23.76 16.95
CA GLN A 83 25.82 -23.92 17.66
C GLN A 83 25.15 -22.57 17.94
N GLN A 84 25.91 -21.56 18.35
CA GLN A 84 25.38 -20.20 18.55
C GLN A 84 24.94 -19.56 17.24
N ALA A 85 25.67 -19.76 16.15
CA ALA A 85 25.30 -19.26 14.83
C ALA A 85 24.00 -19.93 14.33
N THR A 86 23.89 -21.25 14.47
CA THR A 86 22.68 -22.01 14.13
C THR A 86 21.49 -21.56 14.97
N ALA A 87 21.65 -21.42 16.29
CA ALA A 87 20.58 -20.96 17.17
C ALA A 87 20.12 -19.53 16.85
N ARG A 88 21.04 -18.62 16.50
CA ARG A 88 20.72 -17.26 16.04
C ARG A 88 19.98 -17.28 14.70
N PHE A 89 20.40 -18.13 13.77
CA PHE A 89 19.74 -18.29 12.49
C PHE A 89 18.34 -18.87 12.64
N GLU A 90 18.15 -19.90 13.46
CA GLU A 90 16.84 -20.47 13.78
C GLU A 90 15.93 -19.44 14.48
N ALA A 91 16.45 -18.69 15.44
CA ALA A 91 15.72 -17.60 16.08
C ALA A 91 15.33 -16.50 15.08
N SER A 92 16.20 -16.19 14.10
CA SER A 92 15.90 -15.24 13.03
C SER A 92 14.79 -15.76 12.11
N LEU A 93 14.83 -17.03 11.70
CA LEU A 93 13.79 -17.67 10.89
C LEU A 93 12.45 -17.73 11.64
N GLN A 94 12.47 -18.03 12.94
CA GLN A 94 11.27 -17.99 13.77
C GLN A 94 10.72 -16.56 13.90
N THR A 95 11.61 -15.57 14.01
CA THR A 95 11.21 -14.16 14.05
C THR A 95 10.61 -13.73 12.71
N SER A 96 11.22 -14.09 11.58
CA SER A 96 10.69 -13.84 10.23
C SER A 96 9.33 -14.51 10.03
N ARG A 97 9.19 -15.80 10.36
CA ARG A 97 7.91 -16.51 10.27
C ARG A 97 6.85 -15.89 11.19
N ARG A 98 7.22 -15.42 12.38
CA ARG A 98 6.30 -14.69 13.27
C ARG A 98 5.93 -13.31 12.72
N MET A 99 6.83 -12.64 12.02
CA MET A 99 6.54 -11.37 11.34
C MET A 99 5.62 -11.59 10.14
N GLU A 100 5.88 -12.61 9.31
CA GLU A 100 5.00 -13.04 8.20
C GLU A 100 3.58 -13.37 8.71
N LEU A 101 3.46 -14.19 9.76
CA LEU A 101 2.16 -14.52 10.36
C LEU A 101 1.46 -13.29 10.98
N ARG A 102 2.21 -12.28 11.42
CA ARG A 102 1.67 -11.03 11.98
C ARG A 102 1.24 -10.04 10.90
N VAL A 103 1.86 -10.13 9.72
CA VAL A 103 1.42 -9.44 8.49
C VAL A 103 0.14 -10.10 7.96
N GLU A 104 0.05 -11.43 7.98
CA GLU A 104 -1.18 -12.14 7.59
C GLU A 104 -2.35 -11.94 8.57
N ALA A 105 -2.08 -11.72 9.87
CA ALA A 105 -3.11 -11.57 10.91
C ALA A 105 -3.57 -10.11 11.18
N ARG A 106 -3.05 -9.11 10.46
CA ARG A 106 -3.44 -7.69 10.56
C ARG A 106 -3.50 -7.03 9.19
N ASN A 107 -4.33 -7.56 8.30
CA ASN A 107 -4.59 -6.91 7.02
C ASN A 107 -5.63 -5.78 7.18
N ASP A 108 -5.33 -4.79 8.03
CA ASP A 108 -6.00 -3.48 8.05
C ASP A 108 -5.43 -2.62 6.90
N GLU A 109 -5.39 -3.16 5.69
CA GLU A 109 -4.91 -2.42 4.52
C GLU A 109 -5.89 -1.28 4.24
N ILE A 110 -5.37 -0.05 4.23
CA ILE A 110 -6.14 1.12 3.78
C ILE A 110 -6.23 1.01 2.25
N LYS A 111 -7.45 0.80 1.77
CA LYS A 111 -7.81 0.82 0.35
C LYS A 111 -8.44 2.16 0.02
N GLN A 112 -8.67 2.41 -1.27
CA GLN A 112 -9.46 3.54 -1.75
C GLN A 112 -10.58 3.06 -2.65
N SER A 113 -11.69 3.79 -2.64
CA SER A 113 -12.83 3.63 -3.54
C SER A 113 -13.22 5.01 -4.07
N ASP A 114 -13.77 5.08 -5.26
CA ASP A 114 -13.80 6.30 -6.06
C ASP A 114 -15.22 6.83 -6.36
N PRO A 115 -16.02 7.22 -5.35
CA PRO A 115 -17.33 7.78 -5.65
C PRO A 115 -17.25 9.18 -6.25
N LEU A 116 -18.21 9.49 -7.12
CA LEU A 116 -18.48 10.82 -7.63
C LEU A 116 -19.27 11.63 -6.59
N VAL A 117 -18.76 12.81 -6.24
CA VAL A 117 -19.25 13.66 -5.16
C VAL A 117 -19.56 15.07 -5.70
N LEU A 118 -20.66 15.66 -5.23
CA LEU A 118 -21.05 17.03 -5.55
C LEU A 118 -20.88 17.91 -4.31
N ASP A 119 -20.18 19.04 -4.48
CA ASP A 119 -20.07 20.10 -3.49
C ASP A 119 -21.25 21.07 -3.65
N LEU A 120 -22.28 20.89 -2.83
CA LEU A 120 -23.45 21.77 -2.87
C LEU A 120 -23.24 23.04 -2.03
N GLY A 121 -22.28 23.06 -1.12
CA GLY A 121 -21.97 24.20 -0.24
C GLY A 121 -21.08 25.26 -0.89
N GLY A 122 -20.36 24.90 -1.95
CA GLY A 122 -19.40 25.75 -2.64
C GLY A 122 -18.14 26.05 -1.82
N ASN A 123 -17.85 25.21 -0.82
CA ASN A 123 -16.72 25.38 0.11
C ASN A 123 -15.54 24.44 -0.20
N GLY A 124 -15.62 23.68 -1.29
CA GLY A 124 -14.66 22.68 -1.70
C GLY A 124 -14.79 21.39 -0.89
N PHE A 125 -14.15 20.34 -1.39
CA PHE A 125 -14.27 18.99 -0.84
C PHE A 125 -13.48 18.80 0.46
N GLN A 126 -14.14 18.24 1.48
CA GLN A 126 -13.55 17.83 2.74
C GLN A 126 -14.12 16.50 3.20
N THR A 127 -13.27 15.66 3.80
CA THR A 127 -13.66 14.31 4.23
C THR A 127 -13.44 14.08 5.72
N THR A 128 -14.11 13.08 6.29
CA THR A 128 -14.00 12.72 7.70
C THR A 128 -12.67 12.07 8.09
N GLY A 129 -11.94 11.51 7.11
CA GLY A 129 -10.93 10.49 7.35
C GLY A 129 -11.52 9.19 7.91
N LEU A 130 -10.67 8.18 8.10
CA LEU A 130 -11.08 6.85 8.59
C LEU A 130 -11.53 6.85 10.05
N GLU A 131 -10.91 7.67 10.90
CA GLU A 131 -11.16 7.71 12.34
C GLU A 131 -12.58 8.20 12.70
N GLN A 132 -13.17 9.04 11.85
CA GLN A 132 -14.56 9.50 11.95
C GLN A 132 -15.44 9.00 10.79
N GLY A 133 -14.97 7.98 10.07
CA GLY A 133 -15.66 7.42 8.92
C GLY A 133 -17.01 6.76 9.23
N THR A 134 -17.72 6.40 8.18
CA THR A 134 -19.02 5.71 8.24
C THR A 134 -18.86 4.22 7.94
N ARG A 135 -19.69 3.37 8.57
CA ARG A 135 -19.78 1.95 8.25
C ARG A 135 -20.67 1.72 7.02
N PHE A 136 -20.05 1.45 5.88
CA PHE A 136 -20.72 1.27 4.59
C PHE A 136 -20.04 0.14 3.81
N ASP A 137 -20.81 -0.62 3.06
CA ASP A 137 -20.30 -1.66 2.16
C ASP A 137 -19.91 -0.96 0.85
N ILE A 138 -18.68 -0.44 0.78
CA ILE A 138 -18.26 0.44 -0.33
C ILE A 138 -17.88 -0.34 -1.59
N ASN A 139 -17.63 -1.64 -1.45
CA ASN A 139 -17.21 -2.50 -2.57
C ASN A 139 -18.31 -3.48 -3.04
N GLY A 140 -19.45 -3.53 -2.34
CA GLY A 140 -20.59 -4.37 -2.71
C GLY A 140 -20.39 -5.86 -2.41
N ASP A 141 -19.50 -6.23 -1.49
CA ASP A 141 -19.19 -7.63 -1.17
C ASP A 141 -20.08 -8.22 -0.05
N GLY A 142 -20.97 -7.41 0.50
CA GLY A 142 -21.87 -7.74 1.61
C GLY A 142 -21.29 -7.45 3.00
N ARG A 143 -20.07 -6.91 3.10
CA ARG A 143 -19.41 -6.57 4.36
C ARG A 143 -19.16 -5.07 4.43
N LYS A 144 -19.44 -4.48 5.59
CA LYS A 144 -19.22 -3.04 5.81
C LYS A 144 -17.80 -2.73 6.23
N GLU A 145 -17.11 -1.92 5.44
CA GLU A 145 -15.86 -1.24 5.78
C GLU A 145 -16.09 -0.03 6.69
N GLN A 146 -15.01 0.45 7.29
CA GLN A 146 -14.91 1.81 7.81
C GLN A 146 -14.45 2.71 6.67
N VAL A 147 -15.29 3.64 6.22
CA VAL A 147 -15.10 4.44 4.99
C VAL A 147 -15.01 5.91 5.35
N SER A 148 -14.00 6.62 4.85
CA SER A 148 -13.96 8.09 4.88
C SER A 148 -15.08 8.63 3.99
N VAL A 149 -15.83 9.63 4.45
CA VAL A 149 -16.97 10.18 3.69
C VAL A 149 -16.84 11.70 3.53
N PRO A 150 -17.44 12.29 2.47
CA PRO A 150 -17.56 13.74 2.36
C PRO A 150 -18.32 14.33 3.55
N THR A 151 -18.05 15.60 3.84
CA THR A 151 -18.59 16.32 5.01
C THR A 151 -19.37 17.57 4.61
N GLY A 152 -20.09 18.17 5.55
CA GLY A 152 -20.84 19.40 5.30
C GLY A 152 -22.00 19.17 4.34
N ASP A 153 -22.06 19.96 3.27
CA ASP A 153 -23.09 19.91 2.23
C ASP A 153 -22.61 19.18 0.97
N ASP A 154 -21.64 18.27 1.12
CA ASP A 154 -21.17 17.40 0.04
C ASP A 154 -21.99 16.11 -0.02
N TYR A 155 -22.34 15.66 -1.22
CA TYR A 155 -23.20 14.49 -1.45
C TYR A 155 -22.59 13.55 -2.49
N LEU A 156 -22.70 12.23 -2.27
CA LEU A 156 -22.34 11.24 -3.26
C LEU A 156 -23.45 11.12 -4.31
N LEU A 157 -23.08 10.94 -5.58
CA LEU A 157 -24.02 10.63 -6.65
C LEU A 157 -24.32 9.14 -6.68
N ALA A 158 -25.60 8.79 -6.72
CA ALA A 158 -26.06 7.42 -6.66
C ALA A 158 -27.30 7.18 -7.53
N ILE A 159 -27.62 5.90 -7.72
CA ILE A 159 -28.89 5.43 -8.26
C ILE A 159 -29.29 4.15 -7.52
N ASP A 160 -30.51 4.10 -7.01
CA ASP A 160 -31.08 2.91 -6.37
C ASP A 160 -31.32 1.84 -7.46
N ARG A 161 -30.33 0.96 -7.66
CA ARG A 161 -30.34 0.00 -8.77
C ARG A 161 -31.25 -1.17 -8.48
N ASN A 162 -31.38 -1.53 -7.20
CA ASN A 162 -32.16 -2.68 -6.75
C ASN A 162 -33.62 -2.30 -6.42
N ASN A 163 -33.98 -1.02 -6.47
CA ASN A 163 -35.29 -0.44 -6.19
C ASN A 163 -35.79 -0.72 -4.76
N ASN A 164 -34.89 -0.72 -3.77
CA ASN A 164 -35.24 -0.95 -2.37
C ASN A 164 -35.58 0.34 -1.59
N GLY A 165 -35.43 1.51 -2.23
CA GLY A 165 -35.70 2.84 -1.69
C GLY A 165 -34.53 3.45 -0.89
N ARG A 166 -33.35 2.83 -0.92
CA ARG A 166 -32.14 3.24 -0.18
C ARG A 166 -30.92 3.08 -1.09
N ILE A 167 -29.84 3.76 -0.70
CA ILE A 167 -28.51 3.52 -1.26
C ILE A 167 -27.73 2.78 -0.19
N ASP A 168 -27.67 1.46 -0.28
CA ASP A 168 -27.20 0.61 0.82
C ASP A 168 -25.83 -0.06 0.59
N ASP A 169 -25.31 -0.02 -0.63
CA ASP A 169 -23.96 -0.45 -0.96
C ASP A 169 -23.31 0.35 -2.11
N GLY A 170 -22.01 0.12 -2.33
CA GLY A 170 -21.21 0.83 -3.32
C GLY A 170 -21.57 0.56 -4.77
N THR A 171 -22.32 -0.51 -5.09
CA THR A 171 -22.73 -0.82 -6.47
C THR A 171 -23.76 0.20 -7.01
N GLU A 172 -24.40 0.91 -6.10
CA GLU A 172 -25.39 1.96 -6.36
C GLU A 172 -24.77 3.35 -6.47
N LEU A 173 -23.50 3.51 -6.13
CA LEU A 173 -22.76 4.75 -6.29
C LEU A 173 -22.19 4.86 -7.72
N PHE A 174 -21.98 6.10 -8.16
CA PHE A 174 -21.21 6.37 -9.38
C PHE A 174 -19.73 6.44 -9.05
N GLY A 175 -18.90 5.70 -9.79
CA GLY A 175 -17.45 5.54 -9.62
C GLY A 175 -16.90 4.51 -10.62
N ASP A 176 -15.72 3.94 -10.36
CA ASP A 176 -15.09 2.85 -11.14
C ASP A 176 -15.70 1.47 -10.85
N GLN A 177 -16.53 1.36 -9.81
CA GLN A 177 -17.00 0.07 -9.29
C GLN A 177 -17.80 -0.73 -10.34
N ASN A 178 -18.28 -0.06 -11.39
CA ASN A 178 -19.05 -0.64 -12.50
C ASN A 178 -18.23 -0.78 -13.81
N GLY A 179 -16.89 -0.77 -13.71
CA GLY A 179 -15.96 -1.09 -14.79
C GLY A 179 -15.58 0.07 -15.71
N SER A 180 -15.89 1.31 -15.32
CA SER A 180 -15.36 2.52 -15.95
C SER A 180 -14.01 2.92 -15.35
N ALA A 181 -13.28 3.83 -15.99
CA ALA A 181 -12.01 4.32 -15.45
C ALA A 181 -12.18 5.35 -14.31
N ASN A 182 -13.37 5.94 -14.18
CA ASN A 182 -13.77 6.91 -13.15
C ASN A 182 -15.30 7.12 -13.20
N GLY A 183 -15.84 7.81 -12.19
CA GLY A 183 -17.27 8.11 -12.05
C GLY A 183 -17.86 9.02 -13.13
N PHE A 184 -17.08 9.93 -13.73
CA PHE A 184 -17.56 10.75 -14.86
C PHE A 184 -17.79 9.90 -16.10
N GLU A 185 -16.87 8.97 -16.40
CA GLU A 185 -17.01 8.04 -17.52
C GLU A 185 -18.14 7.03 -17.29
N GLU A 186 -18.36 6.59 -16.05
CA GLU A 186 -19.52 5.77 -15.70
C GLU A 186 -20.83 6.52 -15.97
N LEU A 187 -20.90 7.78 -15.54
CA LEU A 187 -22.06 8.63 -15.75
C LEU A 187 -22.30 8.92 -17.25
N ALA A 188 -21.24 9.08 -18.04
CA ALA A 188 -21.32 9.34 -19.47
C ALA A 188 -21.97 8.20 -20.28
N LYS A 189 -22.03 6.98 -19.74
CA LYS A 189 -22.78 5.87 -20.36
C LYS A 189 -24.28 6.16 -20.48
N TYR A 190 -24.79 7.12 -19.71
CA TYR A 190 -26.20 7.46 -19.61
C TYR A 190 -26.59 8.76 -20.32
N ASP A 191 -25.65 9.36 -21.06
CA ASP A 191 -25.91 10.49 -21.96
C ASP A 191 -26.64 9.98 -23.23
N ASP A 192 -27.97 10.07 -23.19
CA ASP A 192 -28.86 9.51 -24.21
C ASP A 192 -28.75 10.30 -25.52
N ASN A 193 -28.56 11.62 -25.43
CA ASN A 193 -28.54 12.53 -26.57
C ASN A 193 -27.10 12.88 -27.04
N LYS A 194 -26.08 12.50 -26.27
CA LYS A 194 -24.64 12.69 -26.53
C LYS A 194 -24.21 14.15 -26.59
N ASP A 195 -24.81 15.01 -25.77
CA ASP A 195 -24.50 16.43 -25.74
C ASP A 195 -23.42 16.80 -24.70
N GLY A 196 -22.91 15.81 -23.96
CA GLY A 196 -21.85 15.96 -22.97
C GLY A 196 -22.33 16.38 -21.59
N ARG A 197 -23.64 16.30 -21.31
CA ARG A 197 -24.20 16.52 -19.97
C ARG A 197 -25.25 15.45 -19.65
N ILE A 198 -25.54 15.28 -18.36
CA ILE A 198 -26.73 14.57 -17.91
C ILE A 198 -27.74 15.61 -17.44
N ASP A 199 -28.86 15.72 -18.14
CA ASP A 199 -29.96 16.64 -17.82
C ASP A 199 -31.34 16.01 -18.01
N SER A 200 -32.41 16.81 -17.92
CA SER A 200 -33.80 16.37 -18.09
C SER A 200 -34.11 15.65 -19.42
N GLN A 201 -33.22 15.71 -20.42
CA GLN A 201 -33.33 15.00 -21.70
C GLN A 201 -32.85 13.55 -21.61
N ASP A 202 -32.14 13.18 -20.54
CA ASP A 202 -31.63 11.84 -20.30
C ASP A 202 -32.52 11.06 -19.34
N ARG A 203 -32.82 9.80 -19.66
CA ARG A 203 -33.75 8.98 -18.85
C ARG A 203 -33.27 8.73 -17.43
N ILE A 204 -31.96 8.81 -17.19
CA ILE A 204 -31.39 8.57 -15.87
C ILE A 204 -31.60 9.75 -14.91
N PHE A 205 -31.75 10.98 -15.41
CA PHE A 205 -31.66 12.19 -14.59
C PHE A 205 -32.64 12.18 -13.41
N GLU A 206 -33.89 11.78 -13.63
CA GLU A 206 -34.92 11.68 -12.59
C GLU A 206 -34.71 10.52 -11.59
N GLN A 207 -33.86 9.56 -11.93
CA GLN A 207 -33.53 8.40 -11.10
C GLN A 207 -32.32 8.65 -10.20
N LEU A 208 -31.45 9.58 -10.59
CA LEU A 208 -30.26 9.93 -9.82
C LEU A 208 -30.64 10.51 -8.45
N ARG A 209 -29.82 10.18 -7.46
CA ARG A 209 -29.95 10.61 -6.07
C ARG A 209 -28.63 11.19 -5.58
N LEU A 210 -28.76 12.16 -4.69
CA LEU A 210 -27.67 12.70 -3.89
C LEU A 210 -27.82 12.12 -2.49
N VAL A 211 -26.79 11.45 -1.99
CA VAL A 211 -26.84 10.79 -0.68
C VAL A 211 -25.69 11.22 0.23
N GLN A 212 -26.00 11.43 1.50
CA GLN A 212 -25.02 11.54 2.59
C GLN A 212 -24.98 10.22 3.36
N LEU A 213 -23.85 9.51 3.31
CA LEU A 213 -23.75 8.19 3.94
C LEU A 213 -23.86 8.25 5.48
N GLN A 214 -23.38 9.34 6.10
CA GLN A 214 -23.30 9.49 7.56
C GLN A 214 -24.68 9.49 8.25
N ASN A 215 -25.68 10.13 7.63
CA ASN A 215 -27.04 10.26 8.16
C ASN A 215 -28.10 9.60 7.25
N GLN A 216 -27.69 9.02 6.11
CA GLN A 216 -28.56 8.41 5.09
C GLN A 216 -29.60 9.39 4.52
N GLN A 217 -29.32 10.70 4.57
CA GLN A 217 -30.13 11.70 3.91
C GLN A 217 -29.97 11.56 2.40
N GLN A 218 -31.09 11.54 1.69
CA GLN A 218 -31.13 11.50 0.23
C GLN A 218 -32.06 12.58 -0.33
N GLN A 219 -31.72 13.08 -1.51
CA GLN A 219 -32.55 13.99 -2.29
C GLN A 219 -32.33 13.78 -3.79
N SER A 220 -33.30 14.14 -4.61
CA SER A 220 -33.15 14.20 -6.07
C SER A 220 -32.32 15.42 -6.50
N LEU A 221 -31.82 15.40 -7.74
CA LEU A 221 -31.11 16.57 -8.31
C LEU A 221 -32.02 17.79 -8.39
N SER A 222 -33.28 17.60 -8.78
CA SER A 222 -34.28 18.65 -8.88
C SER A 222 -34.56 19.31 -7.52
N GLU A 223 -34.64 18.53 -6.44
CA GLU A 223 -34.78 19.06 -5.06
C GLU A 223 -33.55 19.86 -4.62
N ALA A 224 -32.35 19.43 -5.03
CA ALA A 224 -31.10 20.16 -4.80
C ALA A 224 -30.90 21.38 -5.72
N GLY A 225 -31.85 21.64 -6.63
CA GLY A 225 -31.79 22.74 -7.58
C GLY A 225 -30.73 22.58 -8.67
N ILE A 226 -30.33 21.34 -8.98
CA ILE A 226 -29.38 21.03 -10.05
C ILE A 226 -30.14 20.90 -11.37
N LYS A 227 -29.62 21.55 -12.40
CA LYS A 227 -30.15 21.56 -13.76
C LYS A 227 -29.48 20.52 -14.64
N SER A 228 -28.15 20.39 -14.56
CA SER A 228 -27.38 19.44 -15.36
C SER A 228 -26.04 19.11 -14.74
N LEU A 229 -25.54 17.89 -14.95
CA LEU A 229 -24.18 17.47 -14.60
C LEU A 229 -23.31 17.47 -15.86
N ASN A 230 -22.19 18.20 -15.89
CA ASN A 230 -21.31 18.16 -17.05
C ASN A 230 -20.40 16.93 -16.98
N LEU A 231 -20.23 16.24 -18.11
CA LEU A 231 -19.38 15.04 -18.20
C LEU A 231 -17.90 15.36 -18.44
N GLY A 232 -17.59 16.61 -18.76
CA GLY A 232 -16.21 17.09 -18.88
C GLY A 232 -15.53 17.21 -17.52
N TYR A 233 -14.32 16.70 -17.42
CA TYR A 233 -13.51 16.75 -16.21
C TYR A 233 -12.04 17.06 -16.50
N THR A 234 -11.32 17.46 -15.45
CA THR A 234 -9.86 17.60 -15.45
C THR A 234 -9.26 16.65 -14.44
N ASN A 235 -8.14 16.01 -14.80
CA ASN A 235 -7.41 15.17 -13.85
C ASN A 235 -6.69 16.04 -12.81
N GLN A 236 -6.80 15.62 -11.56
CA GLN A 236 -6.24 16.24 -10.38
C GLN A 236 -5.49 15.20 -9.55
N SER A 237 -4.70 15.68 -8.59
CA SER A 237 -4.06 14.84 -7.59
C SER A 237 -3.92 15.65 -6.29
N GLN A 238 -5.06 16.15 -5.81
CA GLN A 238 -5.12 17.02 -4.64
C GLN A 238 -5.60 16.22 -3.43
N ALA A 239 -4.83 16.24 -2.34
CA ALA A 239 -5.29 15.66 -1.08
C ALA A 239 -6.46 16.48 -0.51
N VAL A 240 -7.53 15.78 -0.12
CA VAL A 240 -8.74 16.38 0.50
C VAL A 240 -8.95 15.91 1.94
N GLY A 241 -8.17 14.91 2.37
CA GLY A 241 -8.20 14.34 3.71
C GLY A 241 -7.05 13.38 3.95
N GLN A 242 -7.07 12.71 5.10
CA GLN A 242 -6.06 11.71 5.43
C GLN A 242 -6.31 10.44 4.60
N TYR A 243 -5.42 10.15 3.64
CA TYR A 243 -5.56 9.08 2.65
C TYR A 243 -6.70 9.30 1.63
N ASP A 244 -7.27 10.50 1.57
CA ASP A 244 -8.32 10.85 0.61
C ASP A 244 -7.79 11.83 -0.44
N THR A 245 -8.09 11.58 -1.72
CA THR A 245 -7.59 12.40 -2.85
C THR A 245 -8.68 12.71 -3.85
N MET A 246 -8.71 13.93 -4.37
CA MET A 246 -9.50 14.30 -5.55
C MET A 246 -8.71 13.94 -6.81
N ALA A 247 -9.26 13.00 -7.58
CA ALA A 247 -8.66 12.47 -8.81
C ALA A 247 -9.18 13.17 -10.06
N GLN A 248 -10.46 13.52 -10.11
CA GLN A 248 -11.04 14.31 -11.19
C GLN A 248 -11.90 15.44 -10.64
N LEU A 249 -11.93 16.57 -11.35
CA LEU A 249 -12.76 17.73 -11.05
C LEU A 249 -13.53 18.16 -12.30
N GLY A 250 -14.84 18.31 -12.15
CA GLY A 250 -15.77 18.84 -13.15
C GLY A 250 -16.81 19.74 -12.49
N GLU A 251 -17.88 20.04 -13.22
CA GLU A 251 -18.86 21.05 -12.80
C GLU A 251 -20.30 20.61 -13.06
N PHE A 252 -21.24 21.11 -12.25
CA PHE A 252 -22.67 21.02 -12.51
C PHE A 252 -23.27 22.43 -12.63
N GLU A 253 -24.39 22.54 -13.35
CA GLU A 253 -25.16 23.78 -13.47
C GLU A 253 -26.39 23.71 -12.54
N ARG A 254 -26.68 24.79 -11.82
CA ARG A 254 -27.90 24.94 -11.03
C ARG A 254 -29.02 25.56 -11.85
N LEU A 255 -30.26 25.38 -11.41
CA LEU A 255 -31.42 26.06 -11.96
C LEU A 255 -31.33 27.59 -11.84
N SER A 256 -30.53 28.10 -10.90
CA SER A 256 -30.20 29.54 -10.77
C SER A 256 -29.27 30.06 -11.86
N GLY A 257 -28.60 29.18 -12.62
CA GLY A 257 -27.54 29.50 -13.58
C GLY A 257 -26.14 29.58 -12.98
N GLU A 258 -26.00 29.41 -11.66
CA GLU A 258 -24.69 29.26 -11.00
C GLU A 258 -24.11 27.87 -11.27
N THR A 259 -22.78 27.78 -11.31
CA THR A 259 -22.09 26.49 -11.37
C THR A 259 -21.64 26.05 -9.99
N GLY A 260 -21.55 24.74 -9.79
CA GLY A 260 -20.94 24.11 -8.61
C GLY A 260 -19.95 23.03 -9.03
N SER A 261 -19.17 22.54 -8.08
CA SER A 261 -18.11 21.56 -8.34
C SER A 261 -18.60 20.13 -8.13
N MET A 262 -18.16 19.22 -8.99
CA MET A 262 -18.27 17.77 -8.76
C MET A 262 -16.91 17.13 -8.93
N ALA A 263 -16.61 16.11 -8.13
CA ALA A 263 -15.31 15.47 -8.14
C ALA A 263 -15.42 13.96 -7.98
N ASP A 264 -14.50 13.27 -8.63
CA ASP A 264 -14.22 11.88 -8.34
C ASP A 264 -13.20 11.85 -7.20
N LEU A 265 -13.60 11.28 -6.06
CA LEU A 265 -12.79 11.23 -4.86
C LEU A 265 -12.34 9.82 -4.57
N LEU A 266 -11.04 9.60 -4.46
CA LEU A 266 -10.46 8.39 -3.89
C LEU A 266 -10.57 8.43 -2.37
N LEU A 267 -11.64 7.83 -1.84
CA LEU A 267 -11.95 7.77 -0.41
C LEU A 267 -11.34 6.54 0.24
N ALA A 268 -10.58 6.76 1.31
CA ALA A 268 -9.97 5.73 2.11
C ALA A 268 -11.02 4.84 2.77
N ASN A 269 -10.79 3.54 2.74
CA ASN A 269 -11.56 2.56 3.49
C ASN A 269 -10.66 1.48 4.09
N ARG A 270 -11.09 0.89 5.19
CA ARG A 270 -10.44 -0.28 5.79
C ARG A 270 -11.48 -1.27 6.27
N SER A 271 -11.19 -2.56 6.13
CA SER A 271 -12.03 -3.58 6.75
C SER A 271 -12.09 -3.36 8.27
N ALA A 272 -13.26 -3.55 8.86
CA ALA A 272 -13.37 -3.54 10.31
C ALA A 272 -12.76 -4.85 10.85
N GLY A 273 -11.68 -4.74 11.63
CA GLY A 273 -11.04 -5.86 12.34
C GLY A 273 -11.90 -6.46 13.45
#